data_AF-A0A9E4G8W5-F1
#
_entry.id   AF-A0A9E4G8W5-F1
#
_cell.length_a   1.000
_cell.length_b   1.000
_cell.length_c   1.000
_cell.angle_alpha   90.00
_cell.angle_beta   90.00
_cell.angle_gamma   90.00
#
_symmetry.space_group_name_H-M   'P 1'
#
loop_
_entity.id
_entity.type
_entity.pdbx_description
1 polymer ?
#
loop_
_entity_poly.entity_id
_entity_poly.type
_entity_poly.pdbx_seq_one_letter_code
_entity_poly.pdbx_strand_id
1 'polypeptide(L)'
;MREMMLSWAGWRARQAGLTIEAEDMAQVNRMENPDDVEAFYRTRAEIWEEERRAEGRIAGQRESLRRHAAMKFDAETADRLGALLETVTDQEVLDGVLAALLECDTPPELLARAAEVRRRTNGGGGSGAG
;
A
#
# COMPACT_ATOMS: atom_id res chain seq x y z
N MET A 1 9.61 -35.76 9.14
CA MET A 1 8.48 -34.99 9.72
C MET A 1 8.65 -33.49 9.48
N ARG A 2 9.81 -32.89 9.81
CA ARG A 2 10.16 -31.48 9.55
C ARG A 2 10.05 -31.04 8.07
N GLU A 3 10.60 -31.81 7.12
CA GLU A 3 10.47 -31.51 5.68
C GLU A 3 9.01 -31.53 5.17
N MET A 4 8.20 -32.45 5.70
CA MET A 4 6.79 -32.57 5.33
C MET A 4 5.96 -31.39 5.86
N MET A 5 6.23 -30.91 7.08
CA MET A 5 5.61 -29.71 7.65
C MET A 5 6.01 -28.43 6.92
N LEU A 6 7.30 -28.28 6.56
CA LEU A 6 7.79 -27.18 5.72
C LEU A 6 7.10 -27.16 4.36
N SER A 7 6.89 -28.33 3.75
CA SER A 7 6.17 -28.45 2.48
C SER A 7 4.69 -28.08 2.60
N TRP A 8 4.05 -28.39 3.73
CA TRP A 8 2.63 -28.16 3.93
C TRP A 8 2.32 -26.70 4.32
N ALA A 9 3.10 -26.10 5.21
CA ALA A 9 2.95 -24.69 5.57
C ALA A 9 3.30 -23.76 4.38
N GLY A 10 4.39 -24.06 3.65
CA GLY A 10 4.75 -23.35 2.43
C GLY A 10 3.73 -23.53 1.28
N TRP A 11 3.08 -24.70 1.20
CA TRP A 11 1.99 -24.94 0.24
C TRP A 11 0.74 -24.14 0.58
N ARG A 12 0.32 -24.11 1.85
CA ARG A 12 -0.82 -23.29 2.30
C ARG A 12 -0.58 -21.79 2.09
N ALA A 13 0.62 -21.29 2.40
CA ALA A 13 0.98 -19.90 2.17
C ALA A 13 0.87 -19.53 0.67
N ARG A 14 1.36 -20.38 -0.24
CA ARG A 14 1.18 -20.18 -1.68
C ARG A 14 -0.29 -20.22 -2.14
N GLN A 15 -1.11 -21.10 -1.57
CA GLN A 15 -2.55 -21.15 -1.87
C GLN A 15 -3.27 -19.88 -1.39
N ALA A 16 -2.83 -19.27 -0.29
CA ALA A 16 -3.32 -17.98 0.18
C ALA A 16 -2.78 -16.79 -0.66
N GLY A 17 -1.92 -17.03 -1.64
CA GLY A 17 -1.33 -15.98 -2.48
C GLY A 17 -0.09 -15.30 -1.87
N LEU A 18 0.43 -15.79 -0.73
CA LEU A 18 1.69 -15.29 -0.20
C LEU A 18 2.84 -15.62 -1.15
N THR A 19 3.52 -14.57 -1.59
CA THR A 19 4.89 -14.69 -2.09
C THR A 19 5.80 -14.88 -0.88
N ILE A 20 6.49 -16.02 -0.81
CA ILE A 20 7.47 -16.29 0.24
C ILE A 20 8.80 -15.73 -0.24
N GLU A 21 9.34 -14.75 0.47
CA GLU A 21 10.60 -14.13 0.11
C GLU A 21 11.81 -14.99 0.52
N ALA A 22 12.98 -14.73 -0.07
CA ALA A 22 14.20 -15.46 0.26
C ALA A 22 14.59 -15.33 1.74
N GLU A 23 14.29 -14.18 2.36
CA GLU A 23 14.51 -13.91 3.78
C GLU A 23 13.60 -14.76 4.69
N ASP A 24 12.34 -14.95 4.31
CA ASP A 24 11.39 -15.81 5.03
C ASP A 24 11.90 -17.27 5.07
N MET A 25 12.42 -17.75 3.93
CA MET A 25 13.02 -19.09 3.83
C MET A 25 14.29 -19.22 4.68
N ALA A 26 15.13 -18.18 4.71
CA ALA A 26 16.35 -18.16 5.52
C ALA A 26 16.05 -18.13 7.03
N GLN A 27 14.94 -17.50 7.44
CA GLN A 27 14.48 -17.49 8.81
C GLN A 27 13.92 -18.86 9.24
N VAL A 28 13.10 -19.47 8.39
CA VAL A 28 12.54 -20.81 8.61
C VAL A 28 13.62 -21.89 8.68
N ASN A 29 14.66 -21.81 7.85
CA ASN A 29 15.77 -22.76 7.87
C ASN A 29 16.55 -22.74 9.20
N ARG A 30 16.53 -21.62 9.92
CA ARG A 30 17.17 -21.46 11.24
C ARG A 30 16.30 -21.94 12.40
N MET A 31 15.02 -22.24 12.18
CA MET A 31 14.10 -22.69 13.22
C MET A 31 14.22 -24.20 13.45
N GLU A 32 14.61 -24.61 14.65
CA GLU A 32 14.81 -26.03 15.00
C GLU A 32 13.49 -26.73 15.34
N ASN A 33 12.54 -26.00 15.93
CA ASN A 33 11.24 -26.52 16.34
C ASN A 33 10.20 -26.36 15.20
N PRO A 34 9.54 -27.44 14.76
CA PRO A 34 8.48 -27.37 13.76
C PRO A 34 7.29 -26.48 14.15
N ASP A 35 6.95 -26.37 15.44
CA ASP A 35 5.83 -25.55 15.89
C ASP A 35 6.12 -24.04 15.67
N ASP A 36 7.39 -23.64 15.75
CA ASP A 36 7.82 -22.25 15.51
C ASP A 36 7.74 -21.88 14.03
N VAL A 37 7.96 -22.86 13.13
CA VAL A 37 7.81 -22.69 11.68
C VAL A 37 6.35 -22.48 11.29
N GLU A 38 5.44 -23.25 11.87
CA GLU A 38 4.01 -23.08 11.63
C GLU A 38 3.52 -21.72 12.15
N ALA A 39 3.94 -21.34 13.36
CA ALA A 39 3.63 -20.03 13.92
C ALA A 39 4.16 -18.88 13.03
N PHE A 40 5.39 -19.01 12.49
CA PHE A 40 5.97 -18.02 11.59
C PHE A 40 5.14 -17.80 10.33
N TYR A 41 4.76 -18.86 9.62
CA TYR A 41 3.96 -18.73 8.40
C TYR A 41 2.55 -18.23 8.66
N ARG A 42 1.95 -18.57 9.81
CA ARG A 42 0.66 -18.00 10.22
C ARG A 42 0.75 -16.49 10.40
N THR A 43 1.74 -16.02 11.17
CA THR A 43 1.96 -14.58 11.37
C THR A 43 2.25 -13.87 10.05
N ARG A 44 3.05 -14.47 9.16
CA ARG A 44 3.33 -13.89 7.84
C ARG A 44 2.06 -13.78 6.99
N ALA A 45 1.18 -14.77 7.06
CA ALA A 45 -0.08 -14.73 6.34
C ALA A 45 -1.04 -13.65 6.86
N GLU A 46 -1.08 -13.44 8.18
CA GLU A 46 -1.87 -12.36 8.79
C GLU A 46 -1.36 -10.97 8.36
N ILE A 47 -0.04 -10.76 8.38
CA ILE A 47 0.58 -9.51 7.91
C ILE A 47 0.28 -9.27 6.43
N TRP A 48 0.45 -10.29 5.59
CA TRP A 48 0.21 -10.16 4.16
C TRP A 48 -1.26 -9.87 3.84
N GLU A 49 -2.20 -10.51 4.55
CA GLU A 49 -3.63 -10.23 4.41
C GLU A 49 -3.97 -8.80 4.88
N GLU A 50 -3.33 -8.31 5.93
CA GLU A 50 -3.48 -6.92 6.39
C GLU A 50 -2.92 -5.92 5.37
N GLU A 51 -1.74 -6.18 4.83
CA GLU A 51 -1.11 -5.41 3.73
C GLU A 51 -2.03 -5.38 2.50
N ARG A 52 -2.55 -6.54 2.07
CA ARG A 52 -3.52 -6.64 0.96
C ARG A 52 -4.78 -5.82 1.20
N ARG A 53 -5.33 -5.83 2.41
CA ARG A 53 -6.50 -5.00 2.76
C ARG A 53 -6.15 -3.52 2.75
N ALA A 54 -4.98 -3.14 3.25
CA ALA A 54 -4.52 -1.76 3.22
C ALA A 54 -4.33 -1.28 1.77
N GLU A 55 -3.64 -2.05 0.93
CA GLU A 55 -3.49 -1.80 -0.50
C GLU A 55 -4.86 -1.65 -1.21
N GLY A 56 -5.81 -2.54 -0.89
CA GLY A 56 -7.17 -2.48 -1.43
C GLY A 56 -7.90 -1.19 -1.05
N ARG A 57 -7.74 -0.71 0.19
CA ARG A 57 -8.28 0.59 0.63
C ARG A 57 -7.64 1.75 -0.14
N ILE A 58 -6.32 1.75 -0.28
CA ILE A 58 -5.58 2.79 -1.02
C ILE A 58 -5.99 2.81 -2.49
N ALA A 59 -6.07 1.65 -3.15
CA ALA A 59 -6.54 1.55 -4.53
C ALA A 59 -7.99 2.07 -4.67
N GLY A 60 -8.88 1.67 -3.77
CA GLY A 60 -10.27 2.14 -3.75
C GLY A 60 -10.39 3.66 -3.56
N GLN A 61 -9.58 4.24 -2.69
CA GLN A 61 -9.60 5.69 -2.44
C GLN A 61 -9.03 6.50 -3.60
N ARG A 62 -7.96 6.03 -4.26
CA ARG A 62 -7.44 6.66 -5.49
C ARG A 62 -8.50 6.72 -6.58
N GLU A 63 -9.21 5.61 -6.80
CA GLU A 63 -10.32 5.56 -7.75
C GLU A 63 -11.48 6.48 -7.35
N SER A 64 -11.80 6.55 -6.05
CA SER A 64 -12.80 7.49 -5.53
C SER A 64 -12.41 8.94 -5.81
N LEU A 65 -11.16 9.33 -5.56
CA LEU A 65 -10.66 10.68 -5.83
C LEU A 65 -10.73 11.03 -7.31
N ARG A 66 -10.35 10.09 -8.19
CA ARG A 66 -10.48 10.26 -9.65
C ARG A 66 -11.93 10.52 -10.05
N ARG A 67 -12.88 9.73 -9.54
CA ARG A 67 -14.32 9.94 -9.82
C ARG A 67 -14.81 11.29 -9.30
N HIS A 68 -14.40 11.70 -8.10
CA HIS A 68 -14.79 13.01 -7.56
C HIS A 68 -14.23 14.16 -8.41
N ALA A 69 -12.99 14.06 -8.91
CA ALA A 69 -12.43 15.06 -9.81
C ALA A 69 -13.20 15.10 -11.15
N ALA A 70 -13.61 13.95 -11.67
CA ALA A 70 -14.43 13.87 -12.88
C ALA A 70 -15.80 14.54 -12.71
N MET A 71 -16.41 14.37 -11.53
CA MET A 71 -17.71 14.97 -11.21
C MET A 71 -17.61 16.48 -10.96
N LYS A 72 -16.54 16.95 -10.30
CA LYS A 72 -16.38 18.36 -9.95
C LYS A 72 -15.88 19.21 -11.12
N PHE A 73 -15.02 18.65 -11.96
CA PHE A 73 -14.34 19.38 -13.03
C PHE A 73 -14.65 18.75 -14.39
N ASP A 74 -13.91 17.72 -14.76
CA ASP A 74 -14.06 16.99 -16.02
C ASP A 74 -13.19 15.71 -16.02
N ALA A 75 -13.39 14.87 -17.04
CA ALA A 75 -12.65 13.63 -17.22
C ALA A 75 -11.14 13.83 -17.42
N GLU A 76 -10.73 14.91 -18.10
CA GLU A 76 -9.32 15.18 -18.35
C GLU A 76 -8.57 15.48 -17.04
N THR A 77 -9.19 16.26 -16.17
CA THR A 77 -8.69 16.58 -14.83
C THR A 77 -8.59 15.33 -13.97
N ALA A 78 -9.61 14.47 -14.05
CA ALA A 78 -9.62 13.18 -13.36
C ALA A 78 -8.47 12.27 -13.81
N ASP A 79 -8.21 12.18 -15.11
CA ASP A 79 -7.14 11.35 -15.65
C ASP A 79 -5.75 11.86 -15.21
N ARG A 80 -5.55 13.18 -15.25
CA ARG A 80 -4.31 13.81 -14.77
C ARG A 80 -4.11 13.59 -13.26
N LEU A 81 -5.18 13.70 -12.47
CA LEU A 81 -5.14 13.40 -11.04
C LEU A 81 -4.84 11.91 -10.80
N GLY A 82 -5.48 11.02 -11.55
CA GLY A 82 -5.24 9.57 -11.49
C GLY A 82 -3.78 9.22 -11.72
N ALA A 83 -3.16 9.79 -12.76
CA ALA A 83 -1.74 9.61 -13.05
C ALA A 83 -0.83 10.14 -11.92
N LEU A 84 -1.20 11.23 -11.24
CA LEU A 84 -0.43 11.74 -10.10
C LEU A 84 -0.50 10.81 -8.88
N LEU A 85 -1.60 10.08 -8.71
CA LEU A 85 -1.87 9.21 -7.56
C LEU A 85 -1.54 7.73 -7.81
N GLU A 86 -1.23 7.33 -9.05
CA GLU A 86 -1.00 5.93 -9.42
C GLU A 86 0.05 5.21 -8.57
N THR A 87 1.07 5.94 -8.10
CA THR A 87 2.13 5.37 -7.25
C THR A 87 1.98 5.73 -5.77
N VAL A 88 0.89 6.40 -5.38
CA VAL A 88 0.67 6.80 -3.99
C VAL A 88 0.13 5.62 -3.20
N THR A 89 0.89 5.21 -2.18
CA THR A 89 0.52 4.17 -1.22
C THR A 89 0.22 4.71 0.18
N ASP A 90 0.45 6.00 0.40
CA ASP A 90 0.28 6.67 1.68
C ASP A 90 -1.12 7.27 1.83
N GLN A 91 -1.81 6.89 2.91
CA GLN A 91 -3.14 7.36 3.25
C GLN A 91 -3.18 8.87 3.53
N GLU A 92 -2.16 9.43 4.19
CA GLU A 92 -2.13 10.86 4.53
C GLU A 92 -2.03 11.73 3.27
N VAL A 93 -1.33 11.25 2.25
CA VAL A 93 -1.27 11.91 0.94
C VAL A 93 -2.65 11.93 0.29
N LEU A 94 -3.38 10.81 0.33
CA LEU A 94 -4.72 10.72 -0.26
C LEU A 94 -5.72 11.61 0.48
N ASP A 95 -5.63 11.70 1.80
CA ASP A 95 -6.49 12.58 2.61
C ASP A 95 -6.18 14.07 2.35
N GLY A 96 -4.90 14.44 2.21
CA GLY A 96 -4.52 15.79 1.81
C GLY A 96 -4.99 16.15 0.39
N VAL A 97 -5.01 15.19 -0.53
CA VAL A 97 -5.56 15.37 -1.88
C VAL A 97 -7.08 15.49 -1.85
N LEU A 98 -7.77 14.74 -0.98
CA LEU A 98 -9.21 14.91 -0.76
C LEU A 98 -9.54 16.32 -0.27
N ALA A 99 -8.79 16.82 0.71
CA ALA A 99 -8.96 18.19 1.22
C ALA A 99 -8.78 19.23 0.10
N ALA A 100 -7.71 19.10 -0.70
CA ALA A 100 -7.50 19.97 -1.86
C ALA A 100 -8.64 19.90 -2.88
N LEU A 101 -9.18 18.70 -3.13
CA LEU A 101 -10.30 18.52 -4.04
C LEU A 101 -11.58 19.19 -3.56
N LEU A 102 -11.80 19.27 -2.24
CA LEU A 102 -12.93 20.00 -1.65
C LEU A 102 -12.72 21.52 -1.73
N GLU A 103 -11.51 21.99 -1.43
CA GLU A 103 -11.18 23.42 -1.29
C GLU A 103 -10.92 24.16 -2.61
N CYS A 104 -10.33 23.51 -3.62
CA CYS A 104 -9.97 24.17 -4.87
C CYS A 104 -11.19 24.38 -5.77
N ASP A 105 -11.27 25.55 -6.41
CA ASP A 105 -12.38 25.89 -7.31
C ASP A 105 -12.03 25.65 -8.78
N THR A 106 -10.76 25.44 -9.09
CA THR A 106 -10.30 25.22 -10.47
C THR A 106 -9.44 23.96 -10.64
N PRO A 107 -9.44 23.34 -11.84
CA PRO A 107 -8.59 22.19 -12.13
C PRO A 107 -7.09 22.42 -11.95
N PRO A 108 -6.49 23.54 -12.43
CA PRO A 108 -5.05 23.77 -12.27
C PRO A 108 -4.63 23.90 -10.80
N GLU A 109 -5.46 24.53 -9.97
CA GLU A 109 -5.20 24.67 -8.53
C GLU A 109 -5.19 23.31 -7.84
N LEU A 110 -6.18 22.45 -8.12
CA LEU A 110 -6.23 21.09 -7.58
C LEU A 110 -4.96 20.31 -7.95
N LEU A 111 -4.59 20.28 -9.23
CA LEU A 111 -3.43 19.51 -9.70
C LEU A 111 -2.13 20.02 -9.09
N ALA A 112 -1.97 21.34 -8.95
CA ALA A 112 -0.81 21.94 -8.31
C ALA A 112 -0.73 21.55 -6.83
N ARG A 113 -1.87 21.62 -6.11
CA ARG A 113 -1.96 21.29 -4.69
C ARG A 113 -1.74 19.80 -4.42
N ALA A 114 -2.35 18.92 -5.22
CA ALA A 114 -2.13 17.47 -5.14
C ALA A 114 -0.66 17.09 -5.35
N ALA A 115 0.01 17.73 -6.33
CA ALA A 115 1.44 17.54 -6.55
C ALA A 115 2.30 18.06 -5.38
N GLU A 116 1.90 19.15 -4.74
CA GLU A 116 2.56 19.69 -3.55
C GLU A 116 2.44 18.76 -2.34
N VAL A 117 1.22 18.30 -2.03
CA VAL A 117 0.94 17.35 -0.93
C VAL A 117 1.83 16.12 -1.09
N ARG A 118 1.85 15.50 -2.28
CA ARG A 118 2.70 14.34 -2.58
C ARG A 118 4.20 14.61 -2.37
N ARG A 119 4.69 15.81 -2.73
CA ARG A 119 6.10 16.17 -2.54
C ARG A 119 6.47 16.37 -1.07
N ARG A 120 5.60 17.01 -0.28
CA ARG A 120 5.89 17.27 1.15
C ARG A 120 6.03 16.00 1.95
N THR A 121 5.14 15.03 1.75
CA THR A 121 5.17 13.77 2.49
C THR A 121 6.39 12.92 2.11
N ASN A 122 6.80 12.95 0.83
CA ASN A 122 8.03 12.27 0.38
C ASN A 122 9.34 12.99 0.78
N GLY A 123 9.29 14.30 1.07
CA GLY A 123 10.46 15.11 1.45
C GLY A 123 10.60 15.38 2.96
N GLY A 124 9.62 14.97 3.77
CA GLY A 124 9.51 15.33 5.20
C GLY A 124 10.40 14.53 6.15
N GLY A 125 11.21 13.58 5.67
CA GLY A 125 12.14 12.79 6.49
C GLY A 125 13.44 13.51 6.89
N GLY A 126 13.59 14.81 6.59
CA GLY A 126 14.81 15.58 6.80
C GLY A 126 14.60 16.82 7.66
N SER A 127 14.33 16.65 8.95
CA SER A 127 14.55 17.71 9.95
C SER A 127 14.80 17.08 11.32
N GLY A 128 16.04 16.67 11.51
CA GLY A 128 16.58 16.23 12.79
C GLY A 128 18.10 16.42 12.81
N ALA A 129 18.56 17.20 13.78
CA ALA A 129 19.95 17.47 14.19
C ALA A 129 20.74 18.55 13.43
N GLY A 130 21.14 19.57 14.20
CA GLY A 130 22.04 20.66 13.84
C GLY A 130 21.93 21.81 14.82
#